data_AF-A0A485PP75-F1
#
_entry.id   AF-A0A485PP75-F1
#
_cell.length_a   1.000
_cell.length_b   1.000
_cell.length_c   1.000
_cell.angle_alpha   90.00
_cell.angle_beta   90.00
_cell.angle_gamma   90.00
#
_symmetry.space_group_name_H-M   'P 1'
#
loop_
_entity.id
_entity.type
_entity.pdbx_description
1 polymer ?
#
loop_
_entity_poly.entity_id
_entity_poly.type
_entity_poly.pdbx_seq_one_letter_code
_entity_poly.pdbx_strand_id
1 'polypeptide(L)'
;MGDIESEGYLCFRSFLAAETASLEEQLQGWGEVMLMADKVLRWERAWFPPAIMGVVSLVFLTIYYLDPSVLSGVSCFVMFLCLADYLVPILAPRIFGSNKWTTEQQQRFHEICSNLVKTRRRAVGWWKRLFTLKEEKPKMYFMTMIVSLAAVAWVGQQVHNLLLTYLIAIMVRMNVLADALKSINNAEKRGKRQVLIRPCSKVIVRFLTVMMKHGYIGEFEIIDDHRAGKIVVNLTGRLNKCGVISPRFDVQLKDLEKWQNNLLPSRQFGFIVLTTSAGIMDHEEARRKHTGGKILGFFF
;
A
#
# COMPACT_ATOMS: atom_id res chain seq x y z
N MET A 1 -29.47 -1.93 30.07
CA MET A 1 -28.06 -1.91 29.64
C MET A 1 -27.93 -1.73 28.12
N GLY A 2 -28.75 -2.40 27.29
CA GLY A 2 -28.74 -2.21 25.83
C GLY A 2 -29.19 -0.83 25.34
N ASP A 3 -30.14 -0.19 26.03
CA ASP A 3 -30.64 1.13 25.61
C ASP A 3 -29.61 2.25 25.76
N ILE A 4 -28.82 2.23 26.85
CA ILE A 4 -27.75 3.21 27.12
C ILE A 4 -26.61 3.07 26.10
N GLU A 5 -26.26 1.83 25.73
CA GLU A 5 -25.27 1.61 24.67
C GLU A 5 -25.79 2.13 23.33
N SER A 6 -27.06 1.86 23.01
CA SER A 6 -27.69 2.29 21.76
C SER A 6 -27.80 3.82 21.63
N GLU A 7 -28.13 4.53 22.72
CA GLU A 7 -28.14 6.00 22.77
C GLU A 7 -26.72 6.58 22.63
N GLY A 8 -25.73 5.95 23.27
CA GLY A 8 -24.32 6.32 23.13
C GLY A 8 -23.82 6.18 21.69
N TYR A 9 -24.16 5.08 21.01
CA TYR A 9 -23.84 4.88 19.59
C TYR A 9 -24.56 5.88 18.68
N LEU A 10 -25.81 6.23 18.98
CA LEU A 10 -26.60 7.19 18.21
C LEU A 10 -26.04 8.61 18.34
N CYS A 11 -25.72 9.04 19.57
CA CYS A 11 -25.07 10.33 19.86
C CYS A 11 -23.67 10.43 19.23
N PHE A 12 -22.91 9.33 19.24
CA PHE A 12 -21.60 9.28 18.58
C PHE A 12 -21.71 9.40 17.05
N ARG A 13 -22.74 8.78 16.45
CA ARG A 13 -23.01 8.88 15.01
C ARG A 13 -23.48 10.28 14.60
N SER A 14 -24.37 10.90 15.36
CA SER A 14 -24.82 12.27 15.08
C SER A 14 -23.67 13.28 15.21
N PHE A 15 -22.80 13.12 16.22
CA PHE A 15 -21.61 13.94 16.37
C PHE A 15 -20.59 13.74 15.24
N LEU A 16 -20.36 12.49 14.80
CA LEU A 16 -19.52 12.22 13.61
C LEU A 16 -20.10 12.87 12.36
N ALA A 17 -21.41 12.77 12.15
CA ALA A 17 -22.10 13.35 11.00
C ALA A 17 -21.98 14.89 10.98
N ALA A 18 -22.07 15.54 12.13
CA ALA A 18 -21.86 16.98 12.26
C ALA A 18 -20.41 17.39 11.94
N GLU A 19 -19.42 16.63 12.44
CA GLU A 19 -18.00 16.90 12.17
C GLU A 19 -17.66 16.68 10.68
N THR A 20 -18.24 15.67 10.04
CA THR A 20 -18.10 15.46 8.58
C THR A 20 -18.73 16.57 7.77
N ALA A 21 -19.91 17.06 8.15
CA ALA A 21 -20.57 18.16 7.46
C ALA A 21 -19.76 19.46 7.56
N SER A 22 -19.23 19.79 8.74
CA SER A 22 -18.35 20.96 8.92
C SER A 22 -17.05 20.85 8.10
N LEU A 23 -16.52 19.63 7.98
CA LEU A 23 -15.30 19.38 7.22
C LEU A 23 -15.56 19.49 5.72
N GLU A 24 -16.71 19.01 5.25
CA GLU A 24 -17.14 19.15 3.86
C GLU A 24 -17.28 20.60 3.44
N GLU A 25 -17.85 21.44 4.30
CA GLU A 25 -17.99 22.88 4.06
C GLU A 25 -16.61 23.57 3.95
N GLN A 26 -15.67 23.22 4.83
CA GLN A 26 -14.30 23.75 4.80
C GLN A 26 -13.50 23.29 3.58
N LEU A 27 -13.66 22.03 3.16
CA LEU A 27 -12.93 21.43 2.04
C LEU A 27 -13.66 21.56 0.70
N GLN A 28 -14.79 22.26 0.64
CA GLN A 28 -15.57 22.43 -0.58
C GLN A 28 -14.75 23.15 -1.68
N GLY A 29 -13.90 24.12 -1.30
CA GLY A 29 -12.96 24.78 -2.21
C GLY A 29 -11.81 23.89 -2.70
N TRP A 30 -11.50 22.83 -1.96
CA TRP A 30 -10.49 21.82 -2.30
C TRP A 30 -11.09 20.56 -2.95
N GLY A 31 -12.42 20.48 -3.05
CA GLY A 31 -13.13 19.24 -3.39
C GLY A 31 -12.75 18.66 -4.74
N GLU A 32 -12.57 19.51 -5.75
CA GLU A 32 -12.15 19.06 -7.09
C GLU A 32 -10.72 18.51 -7.10
N VAL A 33 -9.81 19.15 -6.35
CA VAL A 33 -8.42 18.70 -6.21
C VAL A 33 -8.37 17.38 -5.44
N MET A 34 -9.18 17.22 -4.40
CA MET A 34 -9.27 15.95 -3.66
C MET A 34 -9.84 14.82 -4.53
N LEU A 35 -10.87 15.10 -5.34
CA LEU A 35 -11.42 14.12 -6.27
C LEU A 35 -10.40 13.74 -7.35
N MET A 36 -9.62 14.69 -7.87
CA MET A 36 -8.53 14.40 -8.81
C MET A 36 -7.38 13.64 -8.13
N ALA A 37 -7.04 13.99 -6.89
CA ALA A 37 -6.05 13.28 -6.10
C ALA A 37 -6.45 11.82 -5.86
N ASP A 38 -7.73 11.52 -5.58
CA ASP A 38 -8.22 10.14 -5.49
C ASP A 38 -8.10 9.39 -6.83
N LYS A 39 -8.39 10.03 -7.97
CA LYS A 39 -8.18 9.43 -9.30
C LYS A 39 -6.71 9.13 -9.60
N VAL A 40 -5.81 10.02 -9.16
CA VAL A 40 -4.36 9.83 -9.24
C VAL A 40 -3.91 8.70 -8.31
N LEU A 41 -4.40 8.68 -7.06
CA LEU A 41 -4.10 7.65 -6.05
C LEU A 41 -4.61 6.26 -6.45
N ARG A 42 -5.71 6.19 -7.20
CA ARG A 42 -6.29 4.96 -7.76
C ARG A 42 -5.74 4.59 -9.13
N TRP A 43 -4.82 5.38 -9.68
CA TRP A 43 -4.15 5.13 -10.97
C TRP A 43 -5.16 4.94 -12.11
N GLU A 44 -6.28 5.69 -12.12
CA GLU A 44 -7.35 5.52 -13.12
C GLU A 44 -6.85 5.77 -14.55
N ARG A 45 -5.94 6.74 -14.74
CA ARG A 45 -5.34 7.04 -16.04
C ARG A 45 -3.89 6.62 -16.09
N ALA A 46 -3.53 6.05 -17.23
CA ALA A 46 -2.21 5.51 -17.44
C ALA A 46 -1.12 6.61 -17.46
N TRP A 47 -1.40 7.86 -17.84
CA TRP A 47 -0.36 8.91 -17.86
C TRP A 47 0.05 9.44 -16.46
N PHE A 48 -0.73 9.22 -15.40
CA PHE A 48 -0.41 9.74 -14.06
C PHE A 48 0.96 9.30 -13.51
N PRO A 49 1.40 8.04 -13.65
CA PRO A 49 2.66 7.60 -13.07
C PRO A 49 3.90 8.15 -13.78
N PRO A 50 3.99 8.17 -15.12
CA PRO A 50 5.05 8.92 -15.81
C PRO A 50 5.04 10.41 -15.48
N ALA A 51 3.87 11.04 -15.33
CA ALA A 51 3.77 12.45 -14.95
C ALA A 51 4.28 12.70 -13.53
N ILE A 52 3.89 11.87 -12.56
CA ILE A 52 4.41 11.95 -11.18
C ILE A 52 5.92 11.70 -11.17
N MET A 53 6.42 10.70 -11.89
CA MET A 53 7.86 10.46 -11.98
C MET A 53 8.58 11.65 -12.60
N GLY A 54 8.04 12.28 -13.65
CA GLY A 54 8.62 13.47 -14.26
C GLY A 54 8.65 14.67 -13.31
N VAL A 55 7.55 14.95 -12.61
CA VAL A 55 7.48 16.04 -11.62
C VAL A 55 8.43 15.78 -10.46
N VAL A 56 8.45 14.56 -9.92
CA VAL A 56 9.37 14.18 -8.84
C VAL A 56 10.83 14.31 -9.33
N SER A 57 11.17 13.77 -10.50
CA SER A 57 12.52 13.89 -11.06
C SER A 57 12.92 15.34 -11.31
N LEU A 58 12.02 16.20 -11.79
CA LEU A 58 12.27 17.63 -11.97
C LEU A 58 12.55 18.31 -10.62
N VAL A 59 11.75 18.02 -9.59
CA VAL A 59 11.95 18.55 -8.24
C VAL A 59 13.28 18.10 -7.66
N PHE A 60 13.63 16.81 -7.79
CA PHE A 60 14.92 16.29 -7.32
C PHE A 60 16.11 16.85 -8.11
N LEU A 61 15.98 17.05 -9.43
CA LEU A 61 17.01 17.66 -10.27
C LEU A 61 17.20 19.15 -9.96
N THR A 62 16.10 19.84 -9.63
CA THR A 62 16.11 21.23 -9.15
C THR A 62 16.82 21.31 -7.79
N ILE A 63 16.49 20.43 -6.84
CA ILE A 63 17.19 20.33 -5.54
C ILE A 63 18.68 20.02 -5.74
N TYR A 64 19.02 19.13 -6.68
CA TYR A 64 20.42 18.79 -6.99
C TYR A 64 21.19 19.97 -7.61
N TYR A 65 20.54 20.76 -8.47
CA TYR A 65 21.21 21.89 -9.13
C TYR A 65 21.35 23.12 -8.23
N LEU A 66 20.43 23.31 -7.28
CA LEU A 66 20.40 24.48 -6.40
C LEU A 66 21.14 24.27 -5.06
N ASP A 67 21.59 23.05 -4.76
CA ASP A 67 22.16 22.63 -3.46
C ASP A 67 21.56 23.38 -2.25
N PRO A 68 20.22 23.45 -2.11
CA PRO A 68 19.63 24.26 -1.05
C PRO A 68 19.91 23.60 0.30
N SER A 69 20.23 24.43 1.29
CA SER A 69 20.28 23.98 2.68
C SER A 69 18.93 23.32 3.06
N VAL A 70 18.95 22.29 3.91
CA VAL A 70 17.73 21.59 4.36
C VAL A 70 16.70 22.58 4.92
N LEU A 71 17.16 23.63 5.60
CA LEU A 71 16.32 24.70 6.13
C LEU A 71 15.63 25.51 5.02
N SER A 72 16.37 25.85 3.96
CA SER A 72 15.82 26.53 2.78
C SER A 72 14.81 25.64 2.06
N GLY A 73 15.07 24.33 1.96
CA GLY A 73 14.12 23.36 1.41
C GLY A 73 12.81 23.30 2.18
N VAL A 74 12.88 23.23 3.52
CA VAL A 74 11.70 23.26 4.40
C VAL A 74 10.95 24.58 4.28
N SER A 75 11.66 25.71 4.26
CA SER A 75 11.06 27.04 4.11
C SER A 75 10.34 27.20 2.76
N CYS A 76 10.98 26.79 1.66
CA CYS A 76 10.37 26.81 0.33
C CYS A 76 9.13 25.90 0.24
N PHE A 77 9.17 24.73 0.88
CA PHE A 77 8.02 23.82 0.93
C PHE A 77 6.84 24.43 1.69
N VAL A 78 7.09 25.02 2.87
CA VAL A 78 6.05 25.71 3.64
C VAL A 78 5.47 26.88 2.86
N MET A 79 6.32 27.68 2.20
CA MET A 79 5.88 28.78 1.35
C MET A 79 5.02 28.30 0.18
N PHE A 80 5.41 27.19 -0.47
CA PHE A 80 4.61 26.58 -1.55
C PHE A 80 3.26 26.08 -1.04
N LEU A 81 3.21 25.43 0.14
CA LEU A 81 1.94 25.01 0.75
C LEU A 81 1.02 26.19 1.04
N CYS A 82 1.56 27.29 1.59
CA CYS A 82 0.78 28.51 1.83
C CYS A 82 0.25 29.11 0.52
N LEU A 83 1.07 29.15 -0.53
CA LEU A 83 0.64 29.62 -1.85
C LEU A 83 -0.42 28.71 -2.47
N ALA A 84 -0.26 27.39 -2.34
CA ALA A 84 -1.23 26.42 -2.83
C ALA A 84 -2.57 26.57 -2.08
N ASP A 85 -2.55 26.73 -0.76
CA ASP A 85 -3.77 26.93 0.06
C ASP A 85 -4.52 28.20 -0.28
N TYR A 86 -3.81 29.24 -0.71
CA TYR A 86 -4.43 30.46 -1.22
C TYR A 86 -4.94 30.33 -2.66
N LEU A 87 -4.15 29.75 -3.57
CA LEU A 87 -4.42 29.75 -5.00
C LEU A 87 -5.41 28.65 -5.43
N VAL A 88 -5.37 27.48 -4.81
CA VAL A 88 -6.20 26.33 -5.20
C VAL A 88 -7.69 26.62 -5.08
N PRO A 89 -8.22 27.20 -3.99
CA PRO A 89 -9.65 27.53 -3.88
C PRO A 89 -10.12 28.56 -4.91
N ILE A 90 -9.22 29.42 -5.40
CA ILE A 90 -9.51 30.47 -6.38
C ILE A 90 -9.48 29.92 -7.80
N LEU A 91 -8.51 29.05 -8.11
CA LEU A 91 -8.25 28.54 -9.46
C LEU A 91 -9.04 27.28 -9.79
N ALA A 92 -9.34 26.42 -8.80
CA ALA A 92 -10.11 25.20 -9.00
C ALA A 92 -11.44 25.43 -9.75
N PRO A 93 -12.35 26.33 -9.29
CA PRO A 93 -13.62 26.55 -9.98
C PRO A 93 -13.48 27.20 -11.38
N ARG A 94 -12.33 27.83 -11.69
CA ARG A 94 -12.04 28.42 -13.00
C ARG A 94 -11.54 27.40 -14.02
N ILE A 95 -10.83 26.36 -13.56
CA ILE A 95 -10.19 25.35 -14.43
C ILE A 95 -11.14 24.19 -14.74
N PHE A 96 -11.97 23.77 -13.79
CA PHE A 96 -12.84 22.59 -13.96
C PHE A 96 -14.27 22.90 -14.43
N GLY A 97 -14.61 24.19 -14.55
CA GLY A 97 -15.89 24.66 -15.07
C GLY A 97 -17.04 24.46 -14.08
N SER A 98 -18.05 25.33 -14.15
CA SER A 98 -19.25 25.33 -13.31
C SER A 98 -20.21 24.15 -13.61
N ASN A 99 -19.71 22.91 -13.70
CA ASN A 99 -20.59 21.77 -13.69
C ASN A 99 -20.95 21.45 -12.25
N LYS A 100 -22.22 21.62 -11.90
CA LYS A 100 -22.80 21.15 -10.64
C LYS A 100 -22.39 19.70 -10.45
N TRP A 101 -21.81 19.39 -9.29
CA TRP A 101 -21.25 18.08 -9.00
C TRP A 101 -22.27 16.97 -9.28
N THR A 102 -21.83 15.91 -9.94
CA THR A 102 -22.70 14.72 -10.13
C THR A 102 -22.96 14.03 -8.80
N THR A 103 -24.10 13.35 -8.67
CA THR A 103 -24.48 12.63 -7.43
C THR A 103 -23.42 11.60 -7.00
N GLU A 104 -22.75 10.94 -7.95
CA GLU A 104 -21.64 10.04 -7.67
C GLU A 104 -20.39 10.77 -7.13
N GLN A 105 -20.06 11.95 -7.66
CA GLN A 105 -18.92 12.75 -7.18
C GLN A 105 -19.17 13.26 -5.76
N GLN A 106 -20.40 13.71 -5.47
CA GLN A 106 -20.80 14.15 -4.13
C GLN A 106 -20.71 13.00 -3.12
N GLN A 107 -21.19 11.81 -3.49
CA GLN A 107 -21.13 10.63 -2.61
C GLN A 107 -19.69 10.19 -2.32
N ARG A 108 -18.80 10.25 -3.33
CA ARG A 108 -17.38 9.94 -3.15
C ARG A 108 -16.67 10.96 -2.26
N PHE A 109 -16.96 12.25 -2.43
CA PHE A 109 -16.41 13.29 -1.58
C PHE A 109 -16.82 13.11 -0.11
N HIS A 110 -18.10 12.81 0.12
CA HIS A 110 -18.61 12.49 1.46
C HIS A 110 -17.90 11.28 2.09
N GLU A 111 -17.66 10.21 1.31
CA GLU A 111 -16.92 9.03 1.80
C GLU A 111 -15.46 9.38 2.16
N ILE A 112 -14.80 10.22 1.36
CA ILE A 112 -13.44 10.71 1.62
C ILE A 112 -13.42 11.53 2.92
N CYS A 113 -14.34 12.49 3.08
CA CYS A 113 -14.46 13.30 4.29
C CYS A 113 -14.74 12.44 5.53
N SER A 114 -15.65 11.46 5.42
CA SER A 114 -15.94 10.51 6.51
C SER A 114 -14.71 9.71 6.95
N ASN A 115 -13.93 9.22 5.98
CA ASN A 115 -12.69 8.51 6.26
C ASN A 115 -11.60 9.42 6.83
N LEU A 116 -11.57 10.69 6.42
CA LEU A 116 -10.65 11.70 6.96
C LEU A 116 -10.98 12.04 8.41
N VAL A 117 -12.25 12.27 8.76
CA VAL A 117 -12.69 12.52 10.15
C VAL A 117 -12.37 11.32 11.04
N LYS A 118 -12.65 10.09 10.60
CA LYS A 118 -12.29 8.88 11.35
C LYS A 118 -10.78 8.75 11.57
N THR A 119 -9.98 9.15 10.60
CA THR A 119 -8.51 9.09 10.68
C THR A 119 -7.97 10.20 11.57
N ARG A 120 -8.50 11.43 11.46
CA ARG A 120 -8.21 12.55 12.35
C ARG A 120 -8.52 12.20 13.80
N ARG A 121 -9.71 11.65 14.08
CA ARG A 121 -10.09 11.25 15.44
C ARG A 121 -9.21 10.14 15.99
N ARG A 122 -8.82 9.16 15.16
CA ARG A 122 -7.81 8.17 15.55
C ARG A 122 -6.50 8.86 15.91
N ALA A 123 -5.97 9.72 15.05
CA ALA A 123 -4.73 10.45 15.29
C ALA A 123 -4.79 11.30 16.57
N VAL A 124 -5.87 12.05 16.78
CA VAL A 124 -6.10 12.84 18.01
C VAL A 124 -6.22 11.93 19.23
N GLY A 125 -6.85 10.77 19.11
CA GLY A 125 -6.93 9.77 20.19
C GLY A 125 -5.55 9.18 20.55
N TRP A 126 -4.74 8.86 19.54
CA TRP A 126 -3.34 8.46 19.73
C TRP A 126 -2.52 9.59 20.37
N TRP A 127 -2.72 10.83 19.93
CA TRP A 127 -2.03 12.00 20.46
C TRP A 127 -2.41 12.29 21.92
N LYS A 128 -3.69 12.16 22.27
CA LYS A 128 -4.16 12.25 23.65
C LYS A 128 -3.55 11.17 24.52
N ARG A 129 -3.48 9.91 24.06
CA ARG A 129 -2.80 8.83 24.78
C ARG A 129 -1.31 9.12 25.01
N LEU A 130 -0.66 9.75 24.03
CA LEU A 130 0.73 10.16 24.16
C LEU A 130 0.89 11.29 25.19
N PHE A 131 -0.03 12.24 25.22
CA PHE A 131 -0.08 13.31 26.22
C PHE A 131 -0.43 12.80 27.62
N THR A 132 -1.35 11.84 27.76
CA THR A 132 -1.64 11.23 29.07
C THR A 132 -0.44 10.44 29.60
N LEU A 133 0.34 9.78 28.72
CA LEU A 133 1.60 9.15 29.11
C LEU A 133 2.64 10.17 29.61
N LYS A 134 2.65 11.39 29.06
CA LYS A 134 3.48 12.50 29.52
C LYS A 134 3.06 12.97 30.92
N GLU A 135 1.77 13.02 31.23
CA GLU A 135 1.24 13.47 32.52
C GLU A 135 1.32 12.39 33.62
N GLU A 136 0.99 11.13 33.32
CA GLU A 136 0.98 10.04 34.31
C GLU A 136 2.38 9.53 34.65
N LYS A 137 3.28 9.44 33.65
CA LYS A 137 4.63 8.88 33.82
C LYS A 137 5.67 9.68 33.01
N PRO A 138 5.98 10.92 33.43
CA PRO A 138 6.87 11.82 32.68
C PRO A 138 8.27 11.23 32.45
N LYS A 139 8.78 10.40 33.38
CA LYS A 139 10.08 9.72 33.25
C LYS A 139 10.10 8.68 32.12
N MET A 140 9.02 7.90 31.95
CA MET A 140 8.93 6.92 30.86
C MET A 140 8.71 7.62 29.51
N TYR A 141 7.90 8.67 29.47
CA TYR A 141 7.72 9.50 28.28
C TYR A 141 9.04 10.14 27.83
N PHE A 142 9.81 10.71 28.77
CA PHE A 142 11.09 11.35 28.46
C PHE A 142 12.14 10.35 27.95
N MET A 143 12.26 9.17 28.58
CA MET A 143 13.18 8.13 28.12
C MET A 143 12.81 7.58 26.73
N THR A 144 11.53 7.37 26.46
CA THR A 144 11.06 6.91 25.14
C THR A 144 11.26 7.98 24.06
N MET A 145 10.99 9.25 24.37
CA MET A 145 11.25 10.39 23.48
C MET A 145 12.73 10.49 23.14
N ILE A 146 13.63 10.45 24.14
CA ILE A 146 15.08 10.53 23.92
C ILE A 146 15.58 9.37 23.06
N VAL A 147 15.16 8.14 23.36
CA VAL A 147 15.56 6.96 22.58
C VAL A 147 15.08 7.07 21.14
N SER A 148 13.85 7.53 20.93
CA SER A 148 13.30 7.72 19.58
C SER A 148 14.04 8.82 18.80
N LEU A 149 14.35 9.95 19.44
CA LEU A 149 15.09 11.06 18.82
C LEU A 149 16.55 10.68 18.54
N ALA A 150 17.21 9.95 19.44
CA ALA A 150 18.55 9.43 19.25
C ALA A 150 18.61 8.39 18.12
N ALA A 151 17.60 7.53 18.00
CA ALA A 151 17.49 6.58 16.90
C ALA A 151 17.30 7.31 15.55
N VAL A 152 16.43 8.32 15.50
CA VAL A 152 16.21 9.13 14.29
C VAL A 152 17.47 9.92 13.92
N ALA A 153 18.17 10.51 14.90
CA ALA A 153 19.42 11.22 14.69
C ALA A 153 20.55 10.30 14.21
N TRP A 154 20.68 9.09 14.79
CA TRP A 154 21.63 8.07 14.33
C TRP A 154 21.35 7.69 12.88
N VAL A 155 20.09 7.38 12.54
CA VAL A 155 19.70 7.04 11.17
C VAL A 155 20.00 8.19 10.20
N GLY A 156 19.76 9.43 10.60
CA GLY A 156 20.08 10.62 9.82
C GLY A 156 21.59 10.84 9.61
N GLN A 157 22.44 10.34 10.51
CA GLN A 157 23.90 10.47 10.40
C GLN A 157 24.54 9.41 9.48
N GLN A 158 23.93 8.23 9.37
CA GLN A 158 24.46 7.14 8.54
C GLN A 158 23.95 7.14 7.10
N VAL A 159 22.86 7.85 6.82
CA VAL A 159 22.17 7.78 5.54
C VAL A 159 22.13 9.16 4.92
N HIS A 160 22.86 9.37 3.81
CA HIS A 160 22.64 10.54 2.96
C HIS A 160 21.13 10.62 2.63
N ASN A 161 20.50 11.77 2.82
CA ASN A 161 19.04 11.96 2.58
C ASN A 161 18.57 11.48 1.20
N LEU A 162 19.48 11.47 0.20
CA LEU A 162 19.26 10.90 -1.12
C LEU A 162 19.15 9.36 -1.13
N LEU A 163 19.94 8.67 -0.30
CA LEU A 163 19.90 7.22 -0.14
C LEU A 163 18.64 6.80 0.64
N LEU A 164 18.21 7.56 1.65
CA LEU A 164 16.99 7.25 2.41
C LEU A 164 15.75 7.35 1.52
N THR A 165 15.65 8.41 0.72
CA THR A 165 14.56 8.61 -0.25
C THR A 165 14.60 7.59 -1.38
N TYR A 166 15.79 7.23 -1.87
CA TYR A 166 15.98 6.15 -2.85
C TYR A 166 15.60 4.77 -2.29
N LEU A 167 15.98 4.46 -1.05
CA LEU A 167 15.65 3.20 -0.37
C LEU A 167 14.16 3.09 -0.05
N ILE A 168 13.50 4.18 0.37
CA ILE A 168 12.04 4.21 0.54
C ILE A 168 11.35 4.01 -0.82
N ALA A 169 11.82 4.66 -1.89
CA ALA A 169 11.28 4.49 -3.24
C ALA A 169 11.48 3.07 -3.80
N ILE A 170 12.60 2.40 -3.47
CA ILE A 170 12.86 0.99 -3.82
C ILE A 170 12.00 0.05 -2.97
N MET A 171 11.89 0.30 -1.67
CA MET A 171 11.13 -0.54 -0.75
C MET A 171 9.64 -0.55 -1.07
N VAL A 172 9.10 0.57 -1.56
CA VAL A 172 7.71 0.69 -2.03
C VAL A 172 7.43 -0.18 -3.29
N ARG A 173 8.46 -0.66 -4.01
CA ARG A 173 8.31 -1.52 -5.21
C ARG A 173 9.05 -2.86 -5.14
N MET A 174 9.47 -3.31 -3.97
CA MET A 174 10.54 -4.31 -3.91
C MET A 174 10.14 -5.73 -4.35
N ASN A 175 8.85 -6.08 -4.36
CA ASN A 175 8.44 -7.40 -4.85
C ASN A 175 7.01 -7.45 -5.41
N VAL A 176 6.89 -7.24 -6.72
CA VAL A 176 5.63 -7.35 -7.47
C VAL A 176 4.89 -8.69 -7.25
N LEU A 177 5.61 -9.77 -6.96
CA LEU A 177 5.00 -11.08 -6.63
C LEU A 177 4.35 -11.06 -5.25
N ALA A 178 4.95 -10.38 -4.27
CA ALA A 178 4.39 -10.31 -2.91
C ALA A 178 3.08 -9.51 -2.92
N ASP A 179 3.04 -8.40 -3.65
CA ASP A 179 1.84 -7.59 -3.81
C ASP A 179 0.72 -8.35 -4.55
N ALA A 180 1.08 -9.10 -5.60
CA ALA A 180 0.16 -9.96 -6.32
C ALA A 180 -0.45 -11.05 -5.41
N LEU A 181 0.38 -11.84 -4.72
CA LEU A 181 -0.12 -12.90 -3.84
C LEU A 181 -0.91 -12.35 -2.64
N LYS A 182 -0.51 -11.19 -2.09
CA LYS A 182 -1.27 -10.54 -1.02
C LYS A 182 -2.65 -10.08 -1.51
N SER A 183 -2.73 -9.56 -2.73
CA SER A 183 -4.00 -9.15 -3.34
C SER A 183 -4.92 -10.35 -3.58
N ILE A 184 -4.39 -11.49 -4.05
CA ILE A 184 -5.13 -12.75 -4.20
C ILE A 184 -5.66 -13.23 -2.85
N ASN A 185 -4.79 -13.34 -1.84
CA ASN A 185 -5.17 -13.81 -0.50
C ASN A 185 -6.26 -12.92 0.13
N ASN A 186 -6.15 -11.60 -0.03
CA ASN A 186 -7.17 -10.66 0.44
C ASN A 186 -8.48 -10.76 -0.33
N ALA A 187 -8.45 -11.10 -1.62
CA ALA A 187 -9.64 -11.28 -2.44
C ALA A 187 -10.37 -12.60 -2.11
N GLU A 188 -9.63 -13.70 -1.95
CA GLU A 188 -10.15 -15.01 -1.51
C GLU A 188 -10.79 -14.91 -0.12
N LYS A 189 -10.11 -14.29 0.85
CA LYS A 189 -10.66 -14.05 2.19
C LYS A 189 -11.94 -13.20 2.20
N ARG A 190 -12.14 -12.37 1.18
CA ARG A 190 -13.35 -11.56 1.01
C ARG A 190 -14.41 -12.26 0.17
N GLY A 191 -14.17 -13.49 -0.31
CA GLY A 191 -15.09 -14.24 -1.15
C GLY A 191 -15.31 -13.62 -2.54
N LYS A 192 -14.33 -12.87 -3.07
CA LYS A 192 -14.43 -12.31 -4.42
C LYS A 192 -14.20 -13.41 -5.46
N ARG A 193 -15.00 -13.40 -6.54
CA ARG A 193 -14.87 -14.36 -7.65
C ARG A 193 -13.67 -14.10 -8.58
N GLN A 194 -13.18 -12.86 -8.60
CA GLN A 194 -12.08 -12.46 -9.47
C GLN A 194 -11.18 -11.43 -8.78
N VAL A 195 -9.89 -11.45 -9.11
CA VAL A 195 -8.94 -10.44 -8.68
C VAL A 195 -8.13 -9.91 -9.86
N LEU A 196 -7.83 -8.62 -9.80
CA LEU A 196 -7.12 -7.90 -10.83
C LEU A 196 -5.75 -7.49 -10.29
N ILE A 197 -4.70 -8.03 -10.89
CA ILE A 197 -3.31 -7.88 -10.46
C ILE A 197 -2.59 -6.92 -11.41
N ARG A 198 -1.86 -5.97 -10.83
CA ARG A 198 -1.03 -4.98 -11.54
C ARG A 198 0.24 -4.72 -10.71
N PRO A 199 1.44 -4.74 -11.30
CA PRO A 199 1.80 -5.04 -12.71
C PRO A 199 1.87 -6.55 -13.05
N CYS A 200 1.77 -6.90 -14.33
CA CYS A 200 2.05 -8.25 -14.82
C CYS A 200 3.57 -8.49 -14.92
N SER A 201 4.03 -9.67 -14.49
CA SER A 201 5.42 -10.08 -14.60
C SER A 201 5.50 -11.55 -15.00
N LYS A 202 6.52 -11.93 -15.78
CA LYS A 202 6.76 -13.32 -16.19
C LYS A 202 6.83 -14.28 -14.99
N VAL A 203 7.37 -13.81 -13.85
CA VAL A 203 7.43 -14.60 -12.62
C VAL A 203 6.04 -14.83 -12.03
N ILE A 204 5.18 -13.80 -12.01
CA ILE A 204 3.80 -13.91 -11.54
C ILE A 204 3.02 -14.88 -12.43
N VAL A 205 3.12 -14.73 -13.75
CA VAL A 205 2.44 -15.62 -14.71
C VAL A 205 2.85 -17.07 -14.47
N ARG A 206 4.16 -17.37 -14.39
CA ARG A 206 4.63 -18.74 -14.14
C ARG A 206 4.19 -19.27 -12.76
N PHE A 207 4.17 -18.42 -11.73
CA PHE A 207 3.68 -18.82 -10.41
C PHE A 207 2.19 -19.15 -10.43
N LEU A 208 1.38 -18.32 -11.11
CA LEU A 208 -0.05 -18.57 -11.30
C LEU A 208 -0.29 -19.84 -12.14
N THR A 209 0.51 -20.10 -13.18
CA THR A 209 0.43 -21.36 -13.94
C THR A 209 0.63 -22.58 -13.04
N VAL A 210 1.56 -22.54 -12.08
CA VAL A 210 1.77 -23.64 -11.11
C VAL A 210 0.55 -23.78 -10.19
N MET A 211 -0.03 -22.68 -9.71
CA MET A 211 -1.26 -22.72 -8.89
C MET A 211 -2.47 -23.27 -9.65
N MET A 212 -2.59 -22.92 -10.93
CA MET A 212 -3.66 -23.39 -11.82
C MET A 212 -3.51 -24.87 -12.13
N LYS A 213 -2.28 -25.35 -12.39
CA LYS A 213 -1.96 -26.78 -12.60
C LYS A 213 -2.38 -27.64 -11.41
N HIS A 214 -2.25 -27.11 -10.19
CA HIS A 214 -2.66 -27.77 -8.95
C HIS A 214 -4.13 -27.49 -8.55
N GLY A 215 -4.89 -26.74 -9.35
CA GLY A 215 -6.34 -26.54 -9.17
C GLY A 215 -6.73 -25.61 -8.02
N TYR A 216 -5.83 -24.74 -7.54
CA TYR A 216 -6.12 -23.75 -6.50
C TYR A 216 -6.78 -22.47 -7.05
N ILE A 217 -6.42 -22.10 -8.27
CA ILE A 217 -7.02 -20.97 -9.00
C ILE A 217 -7.64 -21.48 -10.30
N GLY A 218 -8.62 -20.74 -10.82
CA GLY A 218 -9.21 -21.00 -12.12
C GLY A 218 -8.35 -20.44 -13.25
N GLU A 219 -8.97 -20.27 -14.41
CA GLU A 219 -8.34 -19.61 -15.55
C GLU A 219 -7.99 -18.16 -15.22
N PHE A 220 -6.88 -17.69 -15.80
CA PHE A 220 -6.47 -16.31 -15.71
C PHE A 220 -6.19 -15.74 -17.10
N GLU A 221 -6.53 -14.48 -17.30
CA GLU A 221 -6.36 -13.76 -18.55
C GLU A 221 -5.30 -12.67 -18.39
N ILE A 222 -4.41 -12.57 -19.38
CA ILE A 222 -3.39 -11.52 -19.44
C ILE A 222 -3.89 -10.46 -20.42
N ILE A 223 -4.18 -9.27 -19.89
CA ILE A 223 -4.58 -8.10 -20.67
C ILE A 223 -3.34 -7.24 -20.91
N ASP A 224 -2.96 -7.07 -22.18
CA ASP A 224 -1.85 -6.19 -22.56
C ASP A 224 -2.31 -4.74 -22.67
N ASP A 225 -1.72 -3.87 -21.86
CA ASP A 225 -1.99 -2.43 -21.84
C ASP A 225 -0.84 -1.60 -22.44
N HIS A 226 0.06 -2.23 -23.20
CA HIS A 226 1.30 -1.65 -23.76
C HIS A 226 2.25 -1.06 -22.70
N ARG A 227 2.02 -1.35 -21.41
CA ARG A 227 2.80 -0.82 -20.29
C ARG A 227 3.41 -1.93 -19.47
N ALA A 228 2.64 -2.45 -18.52
CA ALA A 228 3.11 -3.45 -17.58
C ALA A 228 2.20 -4.69 -17.55
N GLY A 229 1.14 -4.71 -18.37
CA GLY A 229 0.15 -5.76 -18.41
C GLY A 229 -0.69 -5.83 -17.13
N LYS A 230 -1.87 -6.43 -17.25
CA LYS A 230 -2.80 -6.66 -16.15
C LYS A 230 -3.20 -8.13 -16.19
N ILE A 231 -3.35 -8.76 -15.03
CA ILE A 231 -3.80 -10.15 -14.96
C ILE A 231 -5.13 -10.18 -14.23
N VAL A 232 -6.15 -10.77 -14.87
CA VAL A 232 -7.43 -11.09 -14.22
C VAL A 232 -7.38 -12.56 -13.85
N VAL A 233 -7.47 -12.88 -12.56
CA VAL A 233 -7.46 -14.25 -12.06
C VAL A 233 -8.84 -14.62 -11.54
N ASN A 234 -9.40 -15.71 -12.03
CA ASN A 234 -10.64 -16.27 -11.50
C ASN A 234 -10.36 -17.14 -10.27
N LEU A 235 -11.05 -16.84 -9.19
CA LEU A 235 -10.88 -17.44 -7.87
C LEU A 235 -11.92 -18.54 -7.66
N THR A 236 -11.49 -19.69 -7.15
CA THR A 236 -12.36 -20.87 -6.97
C THR A 236 -12.82 -21.06 -5.53
N GLY A 237 -12.25 -20.31 -4.56
CA GLY A 237 -12.54 -20.47 -3.13
C GLY A 237 -11.77 -21.62 -2.46
N ARG A 238 -10.89 -22.32 -3.17
CA ARG A 238 -10.07 -23.43 -2.62
C ARG A 238 -8.79 -22.99 -1.92
N LEU A 239 -8.33 -21.77 -2.18
CA LEU A 239 -7.07 -21.26 -1.66
C LEU A 239 -7.23 -20.75 -0.22
N ASN A 240 -6.49 -21.33 0.72
CA ASN A 240 -6.50 -20.89 2.12
C ASN A 240 -5.48 -19.76 2.33
N LYS A 241 -4.24 -19.94 1.85
CA LYS A 241 -3.16 -18.98 1.97
C LYS A 241 -2.11 -19.15 0.88
N CYS A 242 -1.81 -18.05 0.19
CA CYS A 242 -0.60 -17.92 -0.63
C CYS A 242 0.32 -16.83 -0.06
N GLY A 243 1.63 -17.06 -0.17
CA GLY A 243 2.64 -16.13 0.35
C GLY A 243 3.97 -16.25 -0.38
N VAL A 244 4.70 -15.14 -0.41
CA VAL A 244 6.08 -15.07 -0.92
C VAL A 244 7.04 -15.20 0.26
N ILE A 245 8.14 -15.92 0.06
CA ILE A 245 9.24 -15.97 1.03
C ILE A 245 10.28 -14.91 0.64
N SER A 246 10.61 -14.03 1.58
CA SER A 246 11.59 -12.96 1.40
C SER A 246 12.56 -12.95 2.59
N PRO A 247 13.89 -12.96 2.37
CA PRO A 247 14.61 -13.04 1.09
C PRO A 247 14.48 -14.42 0.40
N ARG A 248 14.84 -14.51 -0.89
CA ARG A 248 14.83 -15.77 -1.66
C ARG A 248 16.04 -16.63 -1.30
N PHE A 249 15.87 -17.52 -0.33
CA PHE A 249 16.91 -18.44 0.12
C PHE A 249 17.24 -19.51 -0.92
N ASP A 250 18.52 -19.87 -1.03
CA ASP A 250 18.97 -21.04 -1.77
C ASP A 250 18.63 -22.31 -0.99
N VAL A 251 17.92 -23.22 -1.63
CA VAL A 251 17.42 -24.47 -1.05
C VAL A 251 18.01 -25.65 -1.82
N GLN A 252 18.80 -26.46 -1.12
CA GLN A 252 19.28 -27.75 -1.63
C GLN A 252 18.21 -28.84 -1.41
N LEU A 253 18.28 -29.94 -2.17
CA LEU A 253 17.32 -31.05 -2.05
C LEU A 253 17.23 -31.61 -0.63
N LYS A 254 18.37 -31.67 0.07
CA LYS A 254 18.45 -32.13 1.47
C LYS A 254 17.68 -31.23 2.45
N ASP A 255 17.64 -29.92 2.19
CA ASP A 255 17.01 -28.94 3.07
C ASP A 255 15.51 -28.78 2.76
N LEU A 256 15.04 -29.35 1.64
CA LEU A 256 13.67 -29.19 1.16
C LEU A 256 12.63 -29.76 2.13
N GLU A 257 12.93 -30.87 2.80
CA GLU A 257 12.04 -31.47 3.81
C GLU A 257 11.88 -30.56 5.04
N LYS A 258 12.95 -29.89 5.46
CA LYS A 258 12.90 -28.89 6.54
C LYS A 258 11.98 -27.72 6.17
N TRP A 259 12.07 -27.23 4.93
CA TRP A 259 11.21 -26.16 4.44
C TRP A 259 9.75 -26.59 4.32
N GLN A 260 9.47 -27.84 3.88
CA GLN A 260 8.11 -28.39 3.85
C GLN A 260 7.47 -28.40 5.24
N ASN A 261 8.16 -28.95 6.23
CA ASN A 261 7.65 -29.05 7.61
C ASN A 261 7.41 -27.67 8.26
N ASN A 262 8.18 -26.65 7.87
CA ASN A 262 8.06 -25.30 8.42
C ASN A 262 6.98 -24.44 7.73
N LEU A 263 6.74 -24.65 6.43
CA LEU A 263 5.87 -23.77 5.64
C LEU A 263 4.50 -24.36 5.35
N LEU A 264 4.41 -25.67 5.18
CA LEU A 264 3.18 -26.36 4.80
C LEU A 264 2.45 -26.86 6.06
N PRO A 265 1.11 -26.83 6.08
CA PRO A 265 0.34 -27.31 7.23
C PRO A 265 0.39 -28.84 7.38
N SER A 266 0.59 -29.58 6.28
CA SER A 266 0.77 -31.03 6.31
C SER A 266 1.63 -31.50 5.13
N ARG A 267 2.15 -32.73 5.19
CA ARG A 267 2.97 -33.32 4.11
C ARG A 267 2.17 -33.64 2.83
N GLN A 268 0.84 -33.74 2.94
CA GLN A 268 -0.04 -34.07 1.83
C GLN A 268 -0.75 -32.84 1.25
N PHE A 269 -0.57 -31.66 1.85
CA PHE A 269 -1.32 -30.47 1.48
C PHE A 269 -0.43 -29.24 1.36
N GLY A 270 -0.53 -28.60 0.20
CA GLY A 270 0.19 -27.39 -0.13
C GLY A 270 1.48 -27.62 -0.91
N PHE A 271 1.91 -26.57 -1.60
CA PHE A 271 3.07 -26.61 -2.48
C PHE A 271 4.00 -25.45 -2.21
N ILE A 272 5.30 -25.75 -2.15
CA ILE A 272 6.37 -24.77 -2.21
C ILE A 272 6.80 -24.62 -3.67
N VAL A 273 6.94 -23.37 -4.12
CA VAL A 273 7.41 -23.02 -5.46
C VAL A 273 8.86 -22.56 -5.40
N LEU A 274 9.68 -23.11 -6.28
CA LEU A 274 11.11 -22.86 -6.39
C LEU A 274 11.45 -22.33 -7.79
N THR A 275 12.44 -21.45 -7.87
CA THR A 275 13.14 -21.12 -9.11
C THR A 275 14.37 -22.00 -9.23
N THR A 276 14.36 -22.93 -10.17
CA THR A 276 15.53 -23.76 -10.51
C THR A 276 16.11 -23.32 -11.86
N SER A 277 17.25 -23.87 -12.25
CA SER A 277 17.84 -23.65 -13.58
C SER A 277 16.92 -24.10 -14.73
N ALA A 278 16.07 -25.10 -14.47
CA ALA A 278 15.09 -25.61 -15.43
C ALA A 278 13.76 -24.82 -15.45
N GLY A 279 13.62 -23.77 -14.62
CA GLY A 279 12.46 -22.90 -14.58
C GLY A 279 11.80 -22.81 -13.21
N ILE A 280 10.61 -22.21 -13.17
CA ILE A 280 9.80 -22.11 -11.94
C ILE A 280 8.92 -23.35 -11.87
N MET A 281 9.03 -24.09 -10.78
CA MET A 281 8.31 -25.34 -10.56
C MET A 281 8.02 -25.56 -9.08
N ASP A 282 7.15 -26.51 -8.79
CA ASP A 282 6.86 -26.96 -7.44
C ASP A 282 7.96 -27.88 -6.89
N HIS A 283 8.01 -27.98 -5.57
CA HIS A 283 9.00 -28.76 -4.85
C HIS A 283 8.98 -30.27 -5.17
N GLU A 284 7.82 -30.83 -5.56
CA GLU A 284 7.72 -32.23 -6.00
C GLU A 284 8.35 -32.44 -7.38
N GLU A 285 8.11 -31.52 -8.32
CA GLU A 285 8.76 -31.55 -9.63
C GLU A 285 10.28 -31.32 -9.53
N ALA A 286 10.70 -30.42 -8.63
CA ALA A 286 12.11 -30.20 -8.33
C ALA A 286 12.80 -31.46 -7.77
N ARG A 287 12.12 -32.21 -6.88
CA ARG A 287 12.62 -33.49 -6.36
C ARG A 287 12.72 -34.55 -7.46
N ARG A 288 11.71 -34.68 -8.33
CA ARG A 288 11.73 -35.61 -9.48
C ARG A 288 12.90 -35.32 -10.42
N LYS A 289 13.14 -34.05 -10.72
CA LYS A 289 14.24 -33.60 -11.59
C LYS A 289 15.60 -33.60 -10.90
N HIS A 290 15.68 -33.93 -9.60
CA HIS A 290 16.91 -33.86 -8.82
C HIS A 290 17.60 -32.48 -8.90
N THR A 291 16.82 -31.40 -8.90
CA THR A 291 17.34 -30.03 -8.96
C THR A 291 16.92 -29.22 -7.73
N GLY A 292 17.89 -28.56 -7.09
CA GLY A 292 17.63 -27.51 -6.11
C GLY A 292 17.37 -26.15 -6.76
N GLY A 293 17.16 -25.12 -5.94
CA GLY A 293 16.93 -23.77 -6.46
C GLY A 293 16.67 -22.75 -5.37
N LYS A 294 16.16 -21.58 -5.75
CA LYS A 294 15.78 -20.52 -4.83
C LYS A 294 14.30 -20.60 -4.48
N ILE A 295 13.96 -20.48 -3.20
CA ILE A 295 12.55 -20.45 -2.78
C ILE A 295 11.88 -19.15 -3.24
N LEU A 296 10.71 -19.27 -3.88
CA LEU A 296 9.88 -18.13 -4.27
C LEU A 296 8.75 -17.90 -3.28
N GLY A 297 8.01 -18.95 -2.95
CA GLY A 297 6.80 -18.81 -2.16
C GLY A 297 6.13 -20.16 -1.92
N PHE A 298 4.96 -20.10 -1.32
CA PHE A 298 4.14 -21.27 -1.03
C PHE A 298 2.66 -20.93 -1.22
N PHE A 299 1.87 -21.95 -1.46
CA PHE A 299 0.42 -21.85 -1.46
C PHE A 299 -0.20 -23.16 -0.95
N PHE A 300 -1.32 -23.02 -0.24
CA PHE A 300 -2.17 -24.10 0.25
C PHE A 300 -3.58 -23.57 0.53
#